data_AF-Q9G896-F1
#
_entry.id   AF-Q9G896-F1
#
_cell.length_a   1.000
_cell.length_b   1.000
_cell.length_c   1.000
_cell.angle_alpha   90.00
_cell.angle_beta   90.00
_cell.angle_gamma   90.00
#
_symmetry.space_group_name_H-M   'P 1'
#
loop_
_entity.id
_entity.type
_entity.pdbx_description
1 polymer ?
#
loop_
_entity_poly.entity_id
_entity_poly.type
_entity_poly.pdbx_seq_one_letter_code
_entity_poly.pdbx_strand_id
1 'polypeptide(L)'
;MIKRYKEVFKVTINANKASPTPPIGPMFGQRGINIMDFSKEFNNNTKEFKDEMPIPVEITLNKNRSILINIKKPKTSYIIKKLCNILKGSSQAKHSIISNIKIQHIYEIVKMLNKNNLTENEFKNECKVLMASAKSMGIEITK
;
A
#
# COMPACT_ATOMS: atom_id res chain seq x y z
N MET A 1 17.02 0.31 -31.28
CA MET A 1 16.52 -0.52 -30.15
C MET A 1 15.01 -0.32 -30.02
N ILE A 2 14.22 -1.35 -30.33
CA ILE A 2 12.76 -1.31 -30.37
C ILE A 2 12.23 -1.14 -28.94
N LYS A 3 11.69 0.03 -28.59
CA LYS A 3 10.91 0.24 -27.37
C LYS A 3 9.63 -0.61 -27.48
N ARG A 4 9.70 -1.85 -27.01
CA ARG A 4 8.53 -2.71 -26.82
C ARG A 4 7.65 -2.04 -25.77
N TYR A 5 6.50 -1.51 -26.19
CA TYR A 5 5.50 -0.94 -25.29
C TYR A 5 5.19 -1.94 -24.16
N LYS A 6 5.61 -1.61 -22.94
CA LYS A 6 5.22 -2.26 -21.69
C LYS A 6 4.11 -1.38 -21.13
N GLU A 7 2.87 -1.89 -21.13
CA GLU A 7 1.80 -1.15 -20.45
C GLU A 7 1.93 -1.40 -18.96
N VAL A 8 2.08 -0.31 -18.20
CA VAL A 8 2.19 -0.36 -16.74
C VAL A 8 0.97 0.34 -16.16
N PHE A 9 0.26 -0.35 -15.29
CA PHE A 9 -0.88 0.25 -14.58
C PHE A 9 -0.84 -0.10 -13.10
N LYS A 10 -1.39 0.81 -12.28
CA LYS A 10 -1.37 0.71 -10.82
C LYS A 10 -2.80 0.48 -10.33
N VAL A 11 -2.98 -0.54 -9.51
CA VAL A 11 -4.27 -0.88 -8.89
C VAL A 11 -4.06 -0.97 -7.38
N THR A 12 -5.03 -0.53 -6.59
CA THR A 12 -5.02 -0.75 -5.14
C THR A 12 -6.07 -1.80 -4.82
N ILE A 13 -5.67 -2.90 -4.18
CA ILE A 13 -6.56 -4.02 -3.85
C ILE A 13 -6.39 -4.35 -2.38
N ASN A 14 -7.48 -4.69 -1.71
CA ASN A 14 -7.41 -5.12 -0.31
C ASN A 14 -6.75 -6.50 -0.23
N ALA A 15 -5.84 -6.66 0.73
CA ALA A 15 -5.16 -7.93 1.02
C ALA A 15 -6.18 -9.07 1.15
N ASN A 16 -5.83 -10.25 0.61
CA ASN A 16 -6.64 -11.47 0.60
C ASN A 16 -8.04 -11.37 -0.04
N LYS A 17 -8.43 -10.21 -0.57
CA LYS A 17 -9.74 -9.95 -1.20
C LYS A 17 -9.61 -9.57 -2.67
N ALA A 18 -8.61 -10.09 -3.40
CA ALA A 18 -8.62 -9.97 -4.85
C ALA A 18 -9.71 -10.89 -5.41
N SER A 19 -10.85 -10.31 -5.76
CA SER A 19 -11.95 -10.98 -6.45
C SER A 19 -12.30 -10.22 -7.73
N PRO A 20 -12.90 -10.89 -8.74
CA PRO A 20 -13.32 -10.28 -10.00
C PRO A 20 -14.56 -9.37 -9.81
N THR A 21 -14.48 -8.42 -8.90
CA THR A 21 -15.55 -7.47 -8.58
C THR A 21 -15.56 -6.33 -9.63
N PRO A 22 -16.70 -5.65 -9.88
CA PRO A 22 -16.85 -4.68 -10.97
C PRO A 22 -15.82 -3.55 -11.12
N PRO A 23 -15.09 -3.06 -10.09
CA PRO A 23 -14.04 -2.05 -10.35
C PRO A 23 -12.80 -2.64 -11.04
N ILE A 24 -12.55 -3.94 -10.91
CA ILE A 24 -11.33 -4.62 -11.43
C ILE A 24 -11.66 -5.36 -12.73
N GLY A 25 -12.83 -5.99 -12.81
CA GLY A 25 -13.24 -6.81 -13.95
C GLY A 25 -13.13 -6.11 -15.33
N PRO A 26 -13.76 -4.94 -15.53
CA PRO A 26 -13.73 -4.22 -16.81
C PRO A 26 -12.31 -3.77 -17.20
N MET A 27 -11.52 -3.28 -16.25
CA MET A 27 -10.17 -2.75 -16.49
C MET A 27 -9.21 -3.85 -16.94
N PHE A 28 -9.34 -5.05 -16.39
CA PHE A 28 -8.51 -6.21 -16.75
C PHE A 28 -9.03 -6.92 -18.00
N GLY A 29 -10.36 -6.99 -18.16
CA GLY A 29 -11.02 -7.56 -19.34
C GLY A 29 -10.70 -6.78 -20.62
N GLN A 30 -10.73 -5.44 -20.58
CA GLN A 30 -10.33 -4.60 -21.72
C GLN A 30 -8.89 -4.83 -22.17
N ARG A 31 -8.01 -5.28 -21.27
CA ARG A 31 -6.58 -5.53 -21.54
C ARG A 31 -6.26 -7.00 -21.83
N GLY A 32 -7.27 -7.88 -21.83
CA GLY A 32 -7.10 -9.31 -22.08
C GLY A 32 -6.27 -10.02 -21.01
N ILE A 33 -6.34 -9.56 -19.77
CA ILE A 33 -5.58 -10.10 -18.62
C ILE A 33 -6.43 -11.17 -17.93
N ASN A 34 -5.84 -12.33 -17.59
CA ASN A 34 -6.54 -13.35 -16.83
C ASN A 34 -6.70 -12.93 -15.36
N ILE A 35 -7.90 -12.48 -15.00
CA ILE A 35 -8.23 -11.98 -13.65
C ILE A 35 -8.12 -13.09 -12.60
N MET A 36 -8.43 -14.34 -12.96
CA MET A 36 -8.45 -15.46 -12.02
C MET A 36 -7.04 -15.85 -11.58
N ASP A 37 -6.10 -15.88 -12.51
CA ASP A 37 -4.69 -16.18 -12.22
C ASP A 37 -4.08 -15.07 -11.37
N PHE A 38 -4.34 -13.81 -11.74
CA PHE A 38 -3.93 -12.65 -10.96
C PHE A 38 -4.48 -12.68 -9.53
N SER A 39 -5.77 -12.97 -9.35
CA SER A 39 -6.42 -13.06 -8.04
C SER A 39 -5.75 -14.11 -7.15
N LYS A 40 -5.46 -15.30 -7.69
CA LYS A 40 -4.79 -16.38 -6.95
C LYS A 40 -3.36 -16.01 -6.55
N GLU A 41 -2.57 -15.48 -7.49
CA GLU A 41 -1.19 -15.08 -7.25
C GLU A 41 -1.12 -13.94 -6.23
N PHE A 42 -1.99 -12.94 -6.34
CA PHE A 42 -2.08 -11.85 -5.38
C PHE A 42 -2.50 -12.33 -3.99
N ASN A 43 -3.54 -13.17 -3.89
CA ASN A 43 -3.99 -13.69 -2.60
C ASN A 43 -2.90 -14.57 -1.95
N ASN A 44 -2.16 -15.37 -2.73
CA ASN A 44 -1.03 -16.16 -2.21
C ASN A 44 0.11 -15.29 -1.65
N ASN A 45 0.49 -14.24 -2.38
CA ASN A 45 1.53 -13.32 -1.92
C ASN A 45 1.08 -12.40 -0.77
N THR A 46 -0.24 -12.23 -0.59
CA THR A 46 -0.79 -11.34 0.44
C THR A 46 -1.30 -12.04 1.70
N LYS A 47 -1.17 -13.38 1.79
CA LYS A 47 -1.59 -14.18 2.96
C LYS A 47 -1.02 -13.69 4.28
N GLU A 48 0.20 -13.16 4.27
CA GLU A 48 0.88 -12.69 5.47
C GLU A 48 0.39 -11.32 5.96
N PHE A 49 -0.29 -10.55 5.12
CA PHE A 49 -0.81 -9.25 5.50
C PHE A 49 -2.21 -9.42 6.11
N LYS A 50 -2.45 -8.74 7.25
CA LYS A 50 -3.77 -8.73 7.89
C LYS A 50 -4.84 -8.29 6.90
N ASP A 51 -6.00 -8.94 7.00
CA ASP A 51 -7.15 -8.70 6.13
C ASP A 51 -7.52 -7.20 6.08
N GLU A 52 -7.97 -6.79 4.89
CA GLU A 52 -8.48 -5.44 4.56
C GLU A 52 -7.44 -4.34 4.36
N MET A 53 -6.16 -4.66 4.41
CA MET A 53 -5.12 -3.69 4.11
C MET A 53 -5.06 -3.36 2.61
N PRO A 54 -5.20 -2.09 2.18
CA PRO A 54 -5.10 -1.71 0.78
C PRO A 54 -3.63 -1.76 0.33
N ILE A 55 -3.33 -2.72 -0.54
CA ILE A 55 -2.01 -2.97 -1.10
C ILE A 55 -1.97 -2.40 -2.53
N PRO A 56 -1.06 -1.46 -2.81
CA PRO A 56 -0.82 -1.01 -4.17
C PRO A 56 -0.03 -2.06 -4.94
N VAL A 57 -0.51 -2.40 -6.13
CA VAL A 57 0.10 -3.37 -7.05
C VAL A 57 0.39 -2.66 -8.36
N GLU A 58 1.61 -2.84 -8.85
CA GLU A 58 2.01 -2.39 -10.17
C GLU A 58 2.05 -3.60 -11.10
N ILE A 59 1.26 -3.52 -12.17
CA ILE A 59 1.07 -4.61 -13.11
C ILE A 59 1.68 -4.18 -14.43
N THR A 60 2.65 -4.96 -14.89
CA THR A 60 3.30 -4.73 -16.18
C THR A 60 2.85 -5.80 -17.16
N LEU A 61 2.20 -5.37 -18.24
CA LEU A 61 1.77 -6.23 -19.33
C LEU A 61 2.85 -6.27 -20.42
N ASN A 62 3.35 -7.47 -20.70
CA ASN A 62 4.28 -7.72 -21.79
C ASN A 62 3.52 -8.12 -23.08
N LYS A 63 4.18 -7.99 -24.24
CA LYS A 63 3.58 -8.30 -25.56
C LYS A 63 3.09 -9.75 -25.71
N ASN A 64 3.69 -10.68 -24.98
CA ASN A 64 3.29 -12.09 -24.93
C ASN A 64 2.07 -12.34 -24.00
N ARG A 65 1.38 -11.28 -23.57
CA ARG A 65 0.30 -11.31 -22.57
C ARG A 65 0.74 -11.85 -21.21
N SER A 66 2.04 -12.01 -20.98
CA SER A 66 2.57 -12.32 -19.65
C SER A 66 2.47 -11.08 -18.77
N ILE A 67 2.08 -11.32 -17.52
CA ILE A 67 1.86 -10.30 -16.51
C ILE A 67 3.00 -10.39 -15.50
N LEU A 68 3.63 -9.26 -15.18
CA LEU A 68 4.53 -9.14 -14.04
C LEU A 68 3.82 -8.36 -12.95
N ILE A 69 3.63 -9.01 -11.80
CA ILE A 69 2.98 -8.44 -10.63
C ILE A 69 4.07 -7.96 -9.68
N ASN A 70 4.16 -6.65 -9.46
CA ASN A 70 5.03 -6.08 -8.44
C ASN A 70 4.18 -5.56 -7.28
N ILE A 71 4.19 -6.30 -6.17
CA ILE A 71 3.44 -5.97 -4.96
C ILE A 71 4.28 -4.98 -4.15
N LYS A 72 3.75 -3.78 -3.95
CA LYS A 72 4.42 -2.77 -3.13
C LYS A 72 4.01 -2.90 -1.68
N LYS A 73 4.80 -2.28 -0.81
CA LYS A 73 4.46 -2.12 0.61
C LYS A 73 3.08 -1.48 0.74
N PRO A 74 2.29 -1.90 1.73
CA PRO A 74 0.96 -1.36 1.94
C PRO A 74 1.03 0.14 2.27
N LYS A 75 -0.05 0.87 1.97
CA LYS A 75 -0.07 2.32 2.17
C LYS A 75 0.07 2.66 3.65
N THR A 76 1.14 3.38 3.98
CA THR A 76 1.40 3.94 5.31
C THR A 76 0.18 4.65 5.91
N SER A 77 -0.52 5.45 5.10
CA SER A 77 -1.70 6.19 5.54
C SER A 77 -2.80 5.30 6.10
N TYR A 78 -2.97 4.08 5.59
CA TYR A 78 -3.96 3.15 6.09
C TYR A 78 -3.55 2.57 7.45
N ILE A 79 -2.27 2.23 7.64
CA ILE A 79 -1.76 1.70 8.91
C ILE A 79 -1.96 2.71 10.03
N ILE A 80 -1.55 3.95 9.78
CA ILE A 80 -1.66 5.03 10.77
C ILE A 80 -3.14 5.25 11.13
N LYS A 81 -4.03 5.30 10.13
CA LYS A 81 -5.48 5.41 10.35
C LYS A 81 -6.06 4.26 11.17
N LYS A 82 -5.62 3.03 10.91
CA LYS A 82 -6.04 1.84 11.64
C LYS A 82 -5.58 1.87 13.10
N LEU A 83 -4.38 2.37 13.38
CA LEU A 83 -3.90 2.54 14.76
C LEU A 83 -4.66 3.63 15.51
N CYS A 84 -5.03 4.72 14.82
CA CYS A 84 -5.86 5.78 15.42
C CYS A 84 -7.36 5.45 15.47
N ASN A 85 -7.81 4.32 14.90
CA ASN A 85 -9.23 4.01 14.65
C ASN A 85 -10.00 5.12 13.91
N ILE A 86 -9.38 5.76 12.92
CA ILE A 86 -9.99 6.84 12.11
C ILE A 86 -10.26 6.36 10.68
N LEU A 87 -11.42 6.74 10.13
CA LEU A 87 -11.81 6.45 8.74
C LEU A 87 -11.30 7.51 7.74
N LYS A 88 -11.36 8.80 8.08
CA LYS A 88 -10.95 9.92 7.21
C LYS A 88 -9.88 10.79 7.86
N GLY A 89 -8.87 11.18 7.07
CA GLY A 89 -7.85 12.14 7.53
C GLY A 89 -8.41 13.55 7.62
N SER A 90 -7.62 14.49 8.14
CA SER A 90 -8.06 15.87 8.28
C SER A 90 -8.25 16.57 6.95
N SER A 91 -9.40 17.24 6.81
CA SER A 91 -9.69 18.13 5.68
C SER A 91 -8.80 19.38 5.69
N GLN A 92 -8.27 19.77 6.86
CA GLN A 92 -7.36 20.90 7.04
C GLN A 92 -6.15 20.45 7.85
N ALA A 93 -5.21 19.81 7.17
CA ALA A 93 -3.93 19.42 7.75
C ALA A 93 -3.25 20.63 8.43
N LYS A 94 -2.76 20.45 9.67
CA LYS A 94 -2.18 21.44 10.59
C LYS A 94 -3.14 22.36 11.37
N HIS A 95 -4.39 22.53 10.93
CA HIS A 95 -5.36 23.36 11.67
C HIS A 95 -6.28 22.54 12.57
N SER A 96 -6.70 21.36 12.11
CA SER A 96 -7.48 20.43 12.94
C SER A 96 -6.71 19.13 13.15
N ILE A 97 -6.33 18.92 14.40
CA ILE A 97 -5.72 17.68 14.88
C ILE A 97 -6.87 16.71 15.19
N ILE A 98 -6.87 15.54 14.54
CA ILE A 98 -7.94 14.55 14.67
C ILE A 98 -7.58 13.45 15.67
N SER A 99 -6.29 13.16 15.83
CA SER A 99 -5.80 12.17 16.80
C SER A 99 -4.35 12.38 17.11
N ASN A 100 -3.92 11.74 18.19
CA ASN A 100 -2.54 11.72 18.62
C ASN A 100 -2.01 10.29 18.57
N ILE A 101 -0.75 10.13 18.14
CA ILE A 101 -0.02 8.86 18.17
C ILE A 101 1.26 9.03 18.99
N LYS A 102 1.57 8.04 19.81
CA LYS A 102 2.87 7.95 20.48
C LYS A 102 3.98 7.58 19.51
N ILE A 103 5.17 8.12 19.75
CA ILE A 103 6.38 7.77 19.00
C ILE A 103 6.59 6.24 18.96
N GLN A 104 6.31 5.53 20.04
CA GLN A 104 6.45 4.06 20.14
C GLN A 104 5.71 3.31 19.03
N HIS A 105 4.49 3.72 18.69
CA HIS A 105 3.72 3.08 17.61
C HIS A 105 4.35 3.33 16.24
N ILE A 106 5.01 4.47 16.03
CA ILE A 106 5.75 4.71 14.78
C ILE A 106 6.89 3.72 14.63
N TYR A 107 7.62 3.42 15.71
CA TYR A 107 8.66 2.39 15.70
C TYR A 107 8.09 1.00 15.38
N GLU A 108 6.93 0.65 15.93
CA GLU A 108 6.24 -0.61 15.61
C GLU A 108 5.85 -0.69 14.13
N ILE A 109 5.33 0.39 13.55
CA ILE A 109 4.97 0.45 12.13
C ILE A 109 6.20 0.25 11.24
N VAL A 110 7.33 0.90 11.54
CA VAL A 110 8.56 0.73 10.75
C VAL A 110 9.03 -0.73 10.81
N LYS A 111 9.03 -1.34 12.00
CA LYS A 111 9.39 -2.75 12.16
C LYS A 111 8.45 -3.70 11.40
N MET A 112 7.15 -3.42 11.41
CA MET A 112 6.16 -4.22 10.68
C MET A 112 6.30 -4.08 9.16
N LEU A 113 6.59 -2.87 8.66
CA LEU A 113 6.75 -2.59 7.23
C LEU A 113 8.08 -3.08 6.65
N ASN A 114 9.13 -3.08 7.47
CA ASN A 114 10.48 -3.39 7.06
C ASN A 114 10.93 -4.68 7.74
N LYS A 115 10.55 -5.81 7.15
CA LYS A 115 11.00 -7.15 7.56
C LYS A 115 12.49 -7.41 7.28
N ASN A 116 13.12 -6.60 6.43
CA ASN A 116 14.54 -6.71 6.10
C ASN A 116 15.35 -5.81 7.05
N ASN A 117 16.45 -6.33 7.58
CA ASN A 117 17.36 -5.61 8.49
C ASN A 117 17.84 -4.29 7.89
N LEU A 118 17.17 -3.20 8.25
CA LEU A 118 17.59 -1.84 7.92
C LEU A 118 18.79 -1.45 8.77
N THR A 119 19.70 -0.67 8.19
CA THR A 119 20.72 0.03 8.98
C THR A 119 20.08 1.11 9.86
N GLU A 120 20.73 1.49 10.97
CA GLU A 120 20.18 2.49 11.90
C GLU A 120 19.81 3.82 11.23
N ASN A 121 20.58 4.23 10.22
CA ASN A 121 20.33 5.47 9.47
C ASN A 121 19.05 5.35 8.62
N GLU A 122 18.84 4.23 7.95
CA GLU A 122 17.62 4.00 7.17
C GLU A 122 16.40 3.90 8.07
N PHE A 123 16.53 3.27 9.23
CA PHE A 123 15.45 3.19 10.22
C PHE A 123 15.02 4.60 10.69
N LYS A 124 15.98 5.47 11.02
CA LYS A 124 15.69 6.87 11.40
C LYS A 124 15.01 7.64 10.27
N ASN A 125 15.43 7.42 9.02
CA ASN A 125 14.84 8.06 7.86
C ASN A 125 13.40 7.59 7.61
N GLU A 126 13.13 6.29 7.70
CA GLU A 126 11.79 5.71 7.61
C GLU A 126 10.87 6.27 8.70
N CYS A 127 11.34 6.36 9.95
CA CYS A 127 10.59 7.03 11.02
C CYS A 127 10.25 8.48 10.64
N LYS A 128 11.19 9.27 10.10
CA LYS A 128 10.92 10.66 9.67
C LYS A 128 9.86 10.73 8.57
N VAL A 129 9.90 9.83 7.60
CA VAL A 129 8.90 9.76 6.52
C VAL A 129 7.52 9.41 7.07
N LEU A 130 7.43 8.47 8.02
CA LEU A 130 6.18 8.15 8.71
C LEU A 130 5.64 9.33 9.51
N MET A 131 6.50 10.01 10.27
CA MET A 131 6.13 11.19 11.05
C MET A 131 5.59 12.32 10.14
N ALA A 132 6.25 12.57 9.02
CA ALA A 132 5.78 13.55 8.04
C ALA A 132 4.43 13.17 7.44
N SER A 133 4.22 11.87 7.16
CA SER A 133 2.95 11.36 6.66
C SER A 133 1.81 11.52 7.68
N ALA A 134 2.06 11.24 8.96
CA ALA A 134 1.09 11.45 10.04
C ALA A 134 0.70 12.92 10.18
N LYS A 135 1.69 13.82 10.16
CA LYS A 135 1.47 15.27 10.25
C LYS A 135 0.61 15.80 9.09
N SER A 136 0.86 15.31 7.87
CA SER A 136 0.05 15.65 6.69
C SER A 136 -1.40 15.15 6.76
N MET A 137 -1.70 14.19 7.63
CA MET A 137 -3.07 13.71 7.87
C MET A 137 -3.77 14.42 9.03
N GLY A 138 -3.10 15.38 9.70
CA GLY A 138 -3.62 16.04 10.90
C GLY A 138 -3.53 15.16 12.15
N ILE A 139 -2.51 14.29 12.21
CA ILE A 139 -2.23 13.45 13.38
C ILE A 139 -1.00 14.03 14.08
N GLU A 140 -1.17 14.37 15.36
CA GLU A 140 -0.08 14.88 16.17
C GLU A 140 0.71 13.72 16.79
N ILE A 141 2.01 13.94 16.96
CA ILE A 141 2.93 12.90 17.44
C ILE A 141 3.36 13.32 18.83
N THR A 142 2.86 12.60 19.83
CA THR A 142 3.23 12.82 21.23
C THR A 142 4.44 11.95 21.58
N LYS A 143 5.30 12.46 22.45
CA LYS A 143 6.43 11.69 22.99
C LYS A 143 5.96 10.45 23.75
#